data_AF-A0A5B0RH54-F1
#
_entry.id   AF-A0A5B0RH54-F1
#
_cell.length_a   1.000
_cell.length_b   1.000
_cell.length_c   1.000
_cell.angle_alpha   90.00
_cell.angle_beta   90.00
_cell.angle_gamma   90.00
#
_symmetry.space_group_name_H-M   'P 1'
#
loop_
_entity.id
_entity.type
_entity.pdbx_description
1 polymer ?
#
loop_
_entity_poly.entity_id
_entity_poly.type
_entity_poly.pdbx_seq_one_letter_code
_entity_poly.pdbx_strand_id
1 'polypeptide(L)'
;MLEEHLEEWYHGPVSLPEPDTTEFKQFERLQGDLAIKRFELLSAHLFHWPSTITRDAPTDISIDRLRSKKDIHTHFHSSLLPLLKQHFNSVAEVLGDLIELRKDPAPRIQRVLEIQPYLHQTLDQMIRIIDDIIPGKVPEPSQTNDQHFEHFKSYRLFGLDNCIRGELRCRIAGFFYDSCIIIEELKLPARKRFPSSLGSQHSLNAAFDTTLKWLNGSELYIIPDLWEDSIRGNFAAYSQYFDLLDPPSGLPTSQAAIQLAQSIFPIIKLAKLFFAKLSRKPVKGKPVPLFTEMSSQKLYSLHKSSEEYGESMMDLVFHLEESDLHPHTSLSLI
;
A
#
# COMPACT_ATOMS: atom_id res chain seq x y z
N MET A 1 20.65 27.11 -7.16
CA MET A 1 21.26 26.64 -8.42
C MET A 1 20.40 25.62 -9.16
N LEU A 2 19.87 24.56 -8.52
CA LEU A 2 18.91 23.65 -9.18
C LEU A 2 17.51 24.28 -9.34
N GLU A 3 17.08 25.10 -8.38
CA GLU A 3 15.75 25.76 -8.39
C GLU A 3 15.63 26.89 -9.42
N GLU A 4 16.66 27.72 -9.62
CA GLU A 4 16.66 28.79 -10.63
C GLU A 4 16.58 28.27 -12.08
N HIS A 5 17.24 27.14 -12.37
CA HIS A 5 17.14 26.50 -13.70
C HIS A 5 15.80 25.82 -13.95
N LEU A 6 15.05 25.49 -12.88
CA LEU A 6 13.70 24.96 -13.01
C LEU A 6 12.71 26.09 -13.31
N GLU A 7 12.81 27.24 -12.64
CA GLU A 7 11.93 28.41 -12.89
C GLU A 7 12.00 28.93 -14.35
N GLU A 8 13.18 29.05 -14.95
CA GLU A 8 13.33 29.50 -16.36
C GLU A 8 12.72 28.52 -17.37
N TRP A 9 12.66 27.22 -17.05
CA TRP A 9 12.04 26.19 -17.91
C TRP A 9 10.52 26.06 -17.70
N TYR A 10 9.98 26.55 -16.58
CA TYR A 10 8.55 26.45 -16.28
C TYR A 10 7.73 27.58 -16.93
N HIS A 11 8.35 28.70 -17.30
CA HIS A 11 7.64 29.93 -17.68
C HIS A 11 7.90 30.45 -19.11
N GLY A 12 8.68 29.76 -19.94
CA GLY A 12 8.91 30.16 -21.33
C GLY A 12 7.70 29.87 -22.25
N PRO A 13 7.24 30.82 -23.08
CA PRO A 13 6.17 30.56 -24.04
C PRO A 13 6.73 29.75 -25.21
N VAL A 14 6.31 28.49 -25.35
CA VAL A 14 6.70 27.65 -26.49
C VAL A 14 5.58 27.67 -27.53
N SER A 15 5.82 28.34 -28.65
CA SER A 15 4.94 28.31 -29.82
C SER A 15 4.93 26.92 -30.45
N LEU A 16 3.74 26.37 -30.70
CA LEU A 16 3.55 25.06 -31.34
C LEU A 16 3.93 25.12 -32.84
N PRO A 17 4.85 24.27 -33.33
CA PRO A 17 5.14 24.12 -34.76
C PRO A 17 4.03 23.39 -35.53
N GLU A 18 3.99 23.53 -36.86
CA GLU A 18 2.97 22.89 -37.72
C GLU A 18 3.09 21.35 -37.74
N PRO A 19 1.96 20.61 -37.72
CA PRO A 19 1.95 19.15 -37.69
C PRO A 19 2.64 18.54 -38.92
N ASP A 20 3.36 17.44 -38.70
CA ASP A 20 4.09 16.62 -39.68
C ASP A 20 5.46 17.12 -40.21
N THR A 21 5.94 18.27 -39.73
CA THR A 21 7.31 18.74 -40.00
C THR A 21 8.36 17.96 -39.21
N THR A 22 9.61 17.96 -39.67
CA THR A 22 10.75 17.41 -38.91
C THR A 22 10.90 18.12 -37.56
N GLU A 23 10.59 19.42 -37.52
CA GLU A 23 10.59 20.26 -36.31
C GLU A 23 9.50 19.85 -35.33
N PHE A 24 8.28 19.54 -35.81
CA PHE A 24 7.21 19.00 -34.97
C PHE A 24 7.58 17.65 -34.36
N LYS A 25 8.15 16.73 -35.15
CA LYS A 25 8.63 15.42 -34.65
C LYS A 25 9.79 15.56 -33.66
N GLN A 26 10.62 16.59 -33.78
CA GLN A 26 11.67 16.90 -32.81
C GLN A 26 11.10 17.51 -31.53
N PHE A 27 10.14 18.43 -31.66
CA PHE A 27 9.44 19.06 -30.55
C PHE A 27 8.69 18.04 -29.69
N GLU A 28 7.95 17.10 -30.31
CA GLU A 28 7.27 16.00 -29.61
C GLU A 28 8.25 15.10 -28.85
N ARG A 29 9.43 14.82 -29.44
CA ARG A 29 10.48 14.04 -28.77
C ARG A 29 11.03 14.78 -27.55
N LEU A 30 11.32 16.08 -27.68
CA LEU A 30 11.82 16.92 -26.60
C LEU A 30 10.82 17.02 -25.43
N GLN A 31 9.53 17.20 -25.73
CA GLN A 31 8.48 17.21 -24.70
C GLN A 31 8.38 15.86 -23.98
N GLY A 32 8.44 14.75 -24.73
CA GLY A 32 8.45 13.41 -24.15
C GLY A 32 9.67 13.14 -23.28
N ASP A 33 10.87 13.52 -23.73
CA ASP A 33 12.12 13.43 -22.94
C ASP A 33 12.04 14.25 -21.65
N LEU A 34 11.51 15.47 -21.73
CA LEU A 34 11.32 16.32 -20.55
C LEU A 34 10.35 15.69 -19.54
N ALA A 35 9.22 15.16 -20.02
CA ALA A 35 8.22 14.55 -19.16
C ALA A 35 8.78 13.32 -18.43
N ILE A 36 9.54 12.46 -19.13
CA ILE A 36 10.24 11.31 -18.54
C ILE A 36 11.23 11.78 -17.47
N LYS A 37 12.12 12.72 -17.81
CA LYS A 37 13.13 13.24 -16.88
C LYS A 37 12.51 13.79 -15.59
N ARG A 38 11.37 14.48 -15.69
CA ARG A 38 10.64 15.01 -14.52
C ARG A 38 10.07 13.89 -13.63
N PHE A 39 9.53 12.81 -14.22
CA PHE A 39 9.10 11.64 -13.44
C PHE A 39 10.27 10.90 -12.79
N GLU A 40 11.40 10.76 -13.49
CA GLU A 40 12.62 10.18 -12.93
C GLU A 40 13.14 10.99 -11.73
N LEU A 41 13.14 12.32 -11.83
CA LEU A 41 13.52 13.22 -10.73
C LEU A 41 12.57 13.10 -9.53
N LEU A 42 11.26 12.99 -9.76
CA LEU A 42 10.28 12.75 -8.69
C LEU A 42 10.50 11.40 -8.01
N SER A 43 10.77 10.36 -8.78
CA SER A 43 11.11 9.04 -8.27
C SER A 43 12.41 9.08 -7.44
N ALA A 44 13.45 9.75 -7.96
CA ALA A 44 14.69 9.98 -7.23
C ALA A 44 14.46 10.75 -5.91
N HIS A 45 13.60 11.78 -5.91
CA HIS A 45 13.25 12.51 -4.70
C HIS A 45 12.61 11.59 -3.65
N LEU A 46 11.71 10.69 -4.07
CA LEU A 46 11.18 9.65 -3.18
C LEU A 46 12.28 8.76 -2.63
N PHE A 47 13.26 8.34 -3.43
CA PHE A 47 14.33 7.45 -2.97
C PHE A 47 15.04 7.94 -1.69
N HIS A 48 15.19 9.25 -1.53
CA HIS A 48 15.91 9.89 -0.43
C HIS A 48 15.04 10.19 0.82
N TRP A 49 13.76 9.83 0.83
CA TRP A 49 12.87 10.01 1.98
C TRP A 49 13.00 8.84 2.99
N PRO A 50 13.08 9.05 4.33
CA PRO A 50 13.08 10.29 5.12
C PRO A 50 14.24 11.23 4.83
N SER A 51 13.96 12.54 4.81
CA SER A 51 14.95 13.56 4.45
C SER A 51 15.79 14.07 5.63
N THR A 52 15.35 13.84 6.87
CA THR A 52 15.91 14.47 8.07
C THR A 52 16.62 13.51 9.03
N ILE A 53 16.20 12.24 9.12
CA ILE A 53 16.77 11.23 10.03
C ILE A 53 17.01 9.91 9.28
N THR A 54 18.05 9.16 9.68
CA THR A 54 18.27 7.80 9.18
C THR A 54 17.04 6.93 9.43
N ARG A 55 16.68 6.09 8.45
CA ARG A 55 15.49 5.22 8.51
C ARG A 55 15.45 4.31 9.74
N ASP A 56 16.58 4.06 10.38
CA ASP A 56 16.70 3.12 11.49
C ASP A 56 16.66 3.80 12.87
N ALA A 57 16.76 5.12 12.95
CA ALA A 57 16.70 5.80 14.24
C ALA A 57 15.25 5.87 14.74
N PRO A 58 15.00 5.55 16.02
CA PRO A 58 13.65 5.58 16.59
C PRO A 58 13.11 7.01 16.65
N THR A 59 11.87 7.16 16.22
CA THR A 59 11.09 8.38 16.38
C THR A 59 10.64 8.52 17.83
N ASP A 60 10.86 9.68 18.44
CA ASP A 60 10.13 10.06 19.65
C ASP A 60 8.63 10.08 19.31
N ILE A 61 7.77 9.38 20.02
CA ILE A 61 6.31 9.39 19.76
C ILE A 61 5.55 9.94 20.98
N SER A 62 6.22 10.77 21.78
CA SER A 62 5.61 11.39 22.95
C SER A 62 4.42 12.26 22.57
N ILE A 63 3.36 12.16 23.37
CA ILE A 63 2.15 12.96 23.15
C ILE A 63 2.42 14.45 23.34
N ASP A 64 3.41 14.82 24.15
CA ASP A 64 3.79 16.21 24.37
C ASP A 64 4.27 16.88 23.09
N ARG A 65 5.01 16.16 22.23
CA ARG A 65 5.36 16.65 20.90
C ARG A 65 4.18 16.58 19.93
N LEU A 66 3.47 15.46 19.90
CA LEU A 66 2.47 15.19 18.86
C LEU A 66 1.21 16.05 18.98
N ARG A 67 0.87 16.54 20.17
CA ARG A 67 -0.27 17.46 20.37
C ARG A 67 -0.18 18.70 19.47
N SER A 68 1.02 19.25 19.27
CA SER A 68 1.21 20.42 18.41
C SER A 68 1.10 20.11 16.92
N LYS A 69 0.97 18.83 16.53
CA LYS A 69 0.89 18.37 15.14
C LYS A 69 -0.55 18.11 14.67
N LYS A 70 -1.56 18.40 15.49
CA LYS A 70 -2.97 18.14 15.19
C LYS A 70 -3.48 18.87 13.94
N ASP A 71 -3.10 20.12 13.77
CA ASP A 71 -3.51 20.91 12.60
C ASP A 71 -2.84 20.41 11.32
N ILE A 72 -1.56 20.04 11.42
CA ILE A 72 -0.79 19.47 10.30
C ILE A 72 -1.36 18.10 9.89
N HIS A 73 -1.66 17.24 10.85
CA HIS A 73 -2.34 15.97 10.62
C HIS A 73 -3.73 16.18 9.98
N THR A 74 -4.45 17.21 10.43
CA THR A 74 -5.78 17.55 9.87
C THR A 74 -5.65 17.96 8.41
N HIS A 75 -4.79 18.93 8.12
CA HIS A 75 -4.49 19.39 6.77
C HIS A 75 -4.05 18.25 5.84
N PHE A 76 -3.24 17.32 6.35
CA PHE A 76 -2.75 16.19 5.58
C PHE A 76 -3.88 15.30 5.08
N HIS A 77 -4.77 14.86 5.97
CA HIS A 77 -5.83 13.92 5.59
C HIS A 77 -7.01 14.60 4.89
N SER A 78 -7.34 15.85 5.24
CA SER A 78 -8.53 16.53 4.71
C SER A 78 -8.30 17.17 3.34
N SER A 79 -7.06 17.52 3.02
CA SER A 79 -6.75 18.40 1.89
C SER A 79 -5.57 17.90 1.06
N LEU A 80 -4.40 17.73 1.68
CA LEU A 80 -3.18 17.44 0.91
C LEU A 80 -3.20 16.06 0.25
N LEU A 81 -3.57 15.02 0.99
CA LEU A 81 -3.58 13.65 0.47
C LEU A 81 -4.67 13.44 -0.61
N PRO A 82 -5.91 13.96 -0.46
CA PRO A 82 -6.89 13.97 -1.55
C PRO A 82 -6.41 14.73 -2.80
N LEU A 83 -5.76 15.89 -2.62
CA LEU A 83 -5.22 16.68 -3.72
C LEU A 83 -4.11 15.92 -4.46
N LEU A 84 -3.21 15.27 -3.73
CA LEU A 84 -2.17 14.44 -4.32
C LEU A 84 -2.77 13.30 -5.15
N LYS A 85 -3.75 12.57 -4.58
CA LYS A 85 -4.50 11.52 -5.30
C LYS A 85 -5.14 12.06 -6.57
N GLN A 86 -5.72 13.26 -6.53
CA GLN A 86 -6.31 13.90 -7.71
C GLN A 86 -5.28 14.19 -8.79
N HIS A 87 -4.10 14.71 -8.45
CA HIS A 87 -3.03 14.93 -9.43
C HIS A 87 -2.60 13.64 -10.13
N PHE A 88 -2.45 12.53 -9.40
CA PHE A 88 -2.18 11.22 -9.99
C PHE A 88 -3.31 10.76 -10.92
N ASN A 89 -4.57 10.93 -10.52
CA ASN A 89 -5.71 10.58 -11.36
C ASN A 89 -5.78 11.43 -12.64
N SER A 90 -5.42 12.71 -12.58
CA SER A 90 -5.34 13.57 -13.77
C SER A 90 -4.24 13.13 -14.74
N VAL A 91 -3.06 12.73 -14.25
CA VAL A 91 -2.02 12.14 -15.10
C VAL A 91 -2.53 10.83 -15.72
N ALA A 92 -3.20 10.01 -14.92
CA ALA A 92 -3.73 8.72 -15.38
C ALA A 92 -4.82 8.86 -16.44
N GLU A 93 -5.68 9.87 -16.33
CA GLU A 93 -6.69 10.18 -17.34
C GLU A 93 -6.04 10.53 -18.70
N VAL A 94 -4.94 11.29 -18.66
CA VAL A 94 -4.22 11.72 -19.86
C VAL A 94 -3.44 10.55 -20.50
N LEU A 95 -2.72 9.77 -19.69
CA LEU A 95 -1.86 8.68 -20.16
C LEU A 95 -2.59 7.33 -20.36
N GLY A 96 -3.70 7.12 -19.66
CA GLY A 96 -4.46 5.86 -19.69
C GLY A 96 -5.31 5.67 -20.93
N ASP A 97 -5.73 6.76 -21.59
CA ASP A 97 -6.39 6.71 -22.89
C ASP A 97 -5.35 6.61 -24.01
N LEU A 98 -4.81 5.39 -24.16
CA LEU A 98 -3.74 5.08 -25.11
C LEU A 98 -4.13 5.32 -26.58
N ILE A 99 -5.42 5.28 -26.90
CA ILE A 99 -5.91 5.48 -28.27
C ILE A 99 -5.73 6.95 -28.64
N GLU A 100 -6.29 7.84 -27.85
CA GLU A 100 -6.19 9.28 -28.12
C GLU A 100 -4.78 9.80 -27.84
N LEU A 101 -4.04 9.24 -26.86
CA LEU A 101 -2.63 9.55 -26.64
C LEU A 101 -1.76 9.30 -27.87
N ARG A 102 -2.03 8.22 -28.61
CA ARG A 102 -1.26 7.87 -29.81
C ARG A 102 -1.69 8.68 -31.04
N LYS A 103 -2.92 9.17 -31.06
CA LYS A 103 -3.48 9.95 -32.14
C LYS A 103 -2.91 11.37 -32.16
N ASP A 104 -2.79 11.99 -31.00
CA ASP A 104 -2.22 13.34 -30.85
C ASP A 104 -1.40 13.46 -29.55
N PRO A 105 -0.11 13.04 -29.58
CA PRO A 105 0.73 12.98 -28.40
C PRO A 105 1.07 14.35 -27.80
N ALA A 106 1.40 15.34 -28.63
CA ALA A 106 1.93 16.64 -28.21
C ALA A 106 1.07 17.34 -27.13
N PRO A 107 -0.24 17.58 -27.34
CA PRO A 107 -1.07 18.26 -26.34
C PRO A 107 -1.27 17.45 -25.06
N ARG A 108 -1.27 16.11 -25.15
CA ARG A 108 -1.41 15.23 -23.98
C ARG A 108 -0.14 15.21 -23.14
N ILE A 109 1.03 15.12 -23.76
CA ILE A 109 2.31 15.24 -23.05
C ILE A 109 2.46 16.64 -22.44
N GLN A 110 2.06 17.69 -23.16
CA GLN A 110 2.01 19.04 -22.61
C GLN A 110 1.12 19.10 -21.35
N ARG A 111 -0.05 18.46 -21.38
CA ARG A 111 -0.93 18.39 -20.21
C ARG A 111 -0.28 17.66 -19.03
N VAL A 112 0.46 16.58 -19.27
CA VAL A 112 1.24 15.90 -18.22
C VAL A 112 2.30 16.83 -17.64
N LEU A 113 3.03 17.55 -18.50
CA LEU A 113 4.05 18.52 -18.08
C LEU A 113 3.47 19.66 -17.23
N GLU A 114 2.23 20.07 -17.47
CA GLU A 114 1.51 21.06 -16.66
C GLU A 114 1.11 20.52 -15.28
N ILE A 115 0.86 19.21 -15.15
CA ILE A 115 0.45 18.58 -13.89
C ILE A 115 1.65 18.26 -12.99
N GLN A 116 2.78 17.85 -13.58
CA GLN A 116 4.01 17.47 -12.85
C GLN A 116 4.51 18.49 -11.80
N PRO A 117 4.47 19.82 -12.04
CA PRO A 117 4.76 20.85 -11.03
C PRO A 117 3.97 20.70 -9.74
N TYR A 118 2.63 20.57 -9.87
CA TYR A 118 1.73 20.45 -8.74
C TYR A 118 1.91 19.11 -8.03
N LEU A 119 2.20 18.06 -8.81
CA LEU A 119 2.53 16.75 -8.27
C LEU A 119 3.82 16.81 -7.43
N HIS A 120 4.86 17.46 -7.93
CA HIS A 120 6.10 17.70 -7.19
C HIS A 120 5.84 18.43 -5.88
N GLN A 121 5.18 19.59 -5.96
CA GLN A 121 4.94 20.45 -4.80
C GLN A 121 4.12 19.73 -3.73
N THR A 122 3.04 19.06 -4.13
CA THR A 122 2.15 18.35 -3.20
C THR A 122 2.86 17.13 -2.58
N LEU A 123 3.72 16.45 -3.34
CA LEU A 123 4.50 15.33 -2.85
C LEU A 123 5.58 15.77 -1.84
N ASP A 124 6.30 16.85 -2.13
CA ASP A 124 7.27 17.45 -1.21
C ASP A 124 6.60 17.92 0.09
N GLN A 125 5.42 18.55 0.01
CA GLN A 125 4.63 18.89 1.19
C GLN A 125 4.24 17.65 2.01
N MET A 126 3.82 16.55 1.36
CA MET A 126 3.51 15.30 2.06
C MET A 126 4.74 14.77 2.79
N ILE A 127 5.89 14.72 2.11
CA ILE A 127 7.16 14.27 2.69
C ILE A 127 7.51 15.08 3.93
N ARG A 128 7.43 16.41 3.86
CA ARG A 128 7.71 17.32 4.99
C ARG A 128 6.75 17.12 6.15
N ILE A 129 5.45 16.98 5.87
CA ILE A 129 4.45 16.72 6.91
C ILE A 129 4.75 15.41 7.63
N ILE A 130 5.06 14.36 6.88
CA ILE A 130 5.36 13.05 7.48
C ILE A 130 6.67 13.08 8.24
N ASP A 131 7.70 13.77 7.75
CA ASP A 131 8.94 13.97 8.50
C ASP A 131 8.73 14.82 9.76
N ASP A 132 7.69 15.67 9.82
CA ASP A 132 7.35 16.46 11.01
C ASP A 132 6.53 15.66 12.06
N ILE A 133 5.66 14.75 11.62
CA ILE A 133 4.87 13.89 12.52
C ILE A 133 5.72 12.68 12.96
N ILE A 134 6.40 12.04 12.01
CA ILE A 134 7.12 10.77 12.11
C ILE A 134 8.53 10.92 11.48
N PRO A 135 9.47 11.62 12.14
CA PRO A 135 10.79 11.94 11.55
C PRO A 135 11.70 10.75 11.24
N GLY A 136 11.53 9.62 11.93
CA GLY A 136 12.28 8.38 11.79
C GLY A 136 11.39 7.13 11.98
N LYS A 137 11.97 6.00 12.40
CA LYS A 137 11.25 4.73 12.53
C LYS A 137 10.26 4.74 13.69
N VAL A 138 9.01 4.35 13.45
CA VAL A 138 8.06 4.08 14.53
C VAL A 138 8.35 2.69 15.11
N PRO A 139 8.56 2.55 16.43
CA PRO A 139 8.73 1.25 17.05
C PRO A 139 7.44 0.43 16.97
N GLU A 140 7.57 -0.89 17.10
CA GLU A 140 6.41 -1.77 17.18
C GLU A 140 5.49 -1.35 18.34
N PRO A 141 4.15 -1.32 18.14
CA PRO A 141 3.24 -0.83 19.16
C PRO A 141 3.21 -1.72 20.40
N SER A 142 3.66 -1.18 21.54
CA SER A 142 3.71 -1.87 22.83
C SER A 142 3.05 -1.07 23.97
N GLN A 143 2.58 0.14 23.67
CA GLN A 143 2.01 1.08 24.63
C GLN A 143 0.65 0.58 25.15
N THR A 144 0.49 0.67 26.48
CA THR A 144 -0.69 0.16 27.20
C THR A 144 -1.58 1.27 27.76
N ASN A 145 -1.14 2.52 27.70
CA ASN A 145 -1.73 3.68 28.36
C ASN A 145 -1.95 4.87 27.41
N ASP A 146 -2.12 4.60 26.12
CA ASP A 146 -2.32 5.60 25.07
C ASP A 146 -3.75 5.60 24.50
N GLN A 147 -4.73 5.01 25.21
CA GLN A 147 -6.11 4.88 24.72
C GLN A 147 -6.73 6.23 24.30
N HIS A 148 -6.33 7.30 24.98
CA HIS A 148 -6.84 8.66 24.79
C HIS A 148 -6.05 9.49 23.77
N PHE A 149 -5.03 8.91 23.12
CA PHE A 149 -4.18 9.66 22.18
C PHE A 149 -4.76 9.73 20.76
N GLU A 150 -5.94 9.13 20.54
CA GLU A 150 -6.72 9.26 19.30
C GLU A 150 -5.87 8.94 18.04
N HIS A 151 -5.75 9.90 17.12
CA HIS A 151 -4.94 9.79 15.89
C HIS A 151 -3.45 9.51 16.16
N PHE A 152 -2.97 9.84 17.36
CA PHE A 152 -1.56 9.75 17.76
C PHE A 152 -1.23 8.55 18.65
N LYS A 153 -2.14 7.58 18.76
CA LYS A 153 -1.81 6.24 19.28
C LYS A 153 -0.61 5.67 18.52
N SER A 154 0.31 4.99 19.22
CA SER A 154 1.49 4.41 18.58
C SER A 154 1.13 3.40 17.48
N TYR A 155 0.03 2.66 17.66
CA TYR A 155 -0.53 1.75 16.65
C TYR A 155 -0.86 2.47 15.33
N ARG A 156 -1.45 3.67 15.42
CA ARG A 156 -1.85 4.44 14.23
C ARG A 156 -0.64 5.04 13.53
N LEU A 157 0.31 5.58 14.28
CA LEU A 157 1.56 6.08 13.72
C LEU A 157 2.36 4.97 13.05
N PHE A 158 2.42 3.79 13.68
CA PHE A 158 3.13 2.63 13.13
C PHE A 158 2.50 2.16 11.82
N GLY A 159 1.18 2.01 11.79
CA GLY A 159 0.47 1.66 10.56
C GLY A 159 0.58 2.72 9.47
N LEU A 160 0.51 4.00 9.84
CA LEU A 160 0.66 5.12 8.92
C LEU A 160 2.07 5.15 8.29
N ASP A 161 3.12 4.95 9.08
CA ASP A 161 4.51 4.90 8.61
C ASP A 161 4.71 3.77 7.60
N ASN A 162 4.26 2.55 7.93
CA ASN A 162 4.32 1.39 7.05
C ASN A 162 3.53 1.61 5.74
N CYS A 163 2.32 2.18 5.86
CA CYS A 163 1.47 2.45 4.71
C CYS A 163 2.10 3.50 3.78
N ILE A 164 2.68 4.55 4.34
CA ILE A 164 3.22 5.66 3.55
C ILE A 164 4.61 5.34 3.01
N ARG A 165 5.58 5.02 3.88
CA ARG A 165 6.99 4.81 3.51
C ARG A 165 7.22 3.45 2.86
N GLY A 166 6.32 2.48 3.08
CA GLY A 166 6.32 1.18 2.41
C GLY A 166 5.45 1.20 1.15
N GLU A 167 4.14 1.08 1.34
CA GLU A 167 3.19 0.78 0.25
C GLU A 167 2.99 1.98 -0.70
N LEU A 168 2.53 3.14 -0.20
CA LEU A 168 2.20 4.30 -1.03
C LEU A 168 3.41 4.77 -1.83
N ARG A 169 4.58 4.89 -1.19
CA ARG A 169 5.84 5.21 -1.86
C ARG A 169 6.15 4.23 -3.00
N CYS A 170 6.04 2.92 -2.76
CA CYS A 170 6.29 1.89 -3.76
C CYS A 170 5.33 2.04 -4.95
N ARG A 171 4.04 2.27 -4.69
CA ARG A 171 3.04 2.47 -5.75
C ARG A 171 3.24 3.76 -6.54
N ILE A 172 3.65 4.85 -5.89
CA ILE A 172 3.99 6.09 -6.59
C ILE A 172 5.19 5.86 -7.54
N ALA A 173 6.24 5.19 -7.06
CA ALA A 173 7.40 4.87 -7.89
C ALA A 173 7.03 3.99 -9.09
N GLY A 174 6.18 2.97 -8.89
CA GLY A 174 5.63 2.16 -9.97
C GLY A 174 4.81 2.96 -10.98
N PHE A 175 3.99 3.91 -10.51
CA PHE A 175 3.23 4.79 -11.38
C PHE A 175 4.10 5.70 -12.25
N PHE A 176 5.15 6.28 -11.67
CA PHE A 176 6.12 7.06 -12.45
C PHE A 176 6.83 6.19 -13.48
N TYR A 177 7.22 4.97 -13.11
CA TYR A 177 7.83 4.02 -14.03
C TYR A 177 6.90 3.68 -15.21
N ASP A 178 5.64 3.28 -14.94
CA ASP A 178 4.66 3.00 -15.99
C ASP A 178 4.45 4.23 -16.91
N SER A 179 4.40 5.43 -16.32
CA SER A 179 4.28 6.69 -17.07
C SER A 179 5.47 6.91 -18.00
N CYS A 180 6.70 6.66 -17.54
CA CYS A 180 7.89 6.75 -18.39
C CYS A 180 7.83 5.77 -19.56
N ILE A 181 7.51 4.49 -19.30
CA ILE A 181 7.40 3.46 -20.35
C ILE A 181 6.37 3.85 -21.41
N ILE A 182 5.19 4.33 -21.00
CA ILE A 182 4.15 4.78 -21.93
C ILE A 182 4.67 5.92 -22.83
N ILE A 183 5.38 6.90 -22.26
CA ILE A 183 5.91 8.03 -23.02
C ILE A 183 7.07 7.60 -23.95
N GLU A 184 7.91 6.65 -23.52
CA GLU A 184 8.97 6.07 -24.34
C GLU A 184 8.41 5.32 -25.56
N GLU A 185 7.31 4.57 -25.39
CA GLU A 185 6.64 3.85 -26.48
C GLU A 185 6.15 4.78 -27.59
N LEU A 186 5.79 6.02 -27.26
CA LEU A 186 5.39 7.02 -28.27
C LEU A 186 6.52 7.33 -29.24
N LYS A 187 7.78 7.17 -28.83
CA LYS A 187 8.96 7.38 -29.69
C LYS A 187 9.24 6.19 -30.61
N LEU A 188 8.66 5.03 -30.33
CA LEU A 188 8.86 3.82 -31.13
C LEU A 188 8.03 3.88 -32.42
N PRO A 189 8.53 3.28 -33.53
CA PRO A 189 7.72 3.07 -34.72
C PRO A 189 6.47 2.25 -34.40
N ALA A 190 5.33 2.57 -35.01
CA ALA A 190 4.03 1.92 -34.73
C ALA A 190 4.10 0.38 -34.68
N ARG A 191 4.86 -0.24 -35.58
CA ARG A 191 5.09 -1.70 -35.67
C ARG A 191 5.83 -2.34 -34.49
N LYS A 192 6.46 -1.54 -33.62
CA LYS A 192 7.22 -1.99 -32.44
C LYS A 192 6.56 -1.60 -31.11
N ARG A 193 5.40 -0.94 -31.16
CA ARG A 193 4.66 -0.53 -29.95
C ARG A 193 3.90 -1.73 -29.40
N PHE A 194 4.30 -2.21 -28.22
CA PHE A 194 3.50 -3.12 -27.41
C PHE A 194 2.79 -2.27 -26.36
N PRO A 195 1.45 -2.20 -26.33
CA PRO A 195 0.77 -1.27 -25.43
C PRO A 195 1.04 -1.61 -23.97
N SER A 196 1.91 -0.85 -23.30
CA SER A 196 1.94 -0.83 -21.84
C SER A 196 0.73 -0.07 -21.34
N SER A 197 0.13 -0.56 -20.26
CA SER A 197 -0.97 0.11 -19.56
C SER A 197 -0.45 0.71 -18.26
N LEU A 198 -1.22 1.65 -17.71
CA LEU A 198 -0.97 2.22 -16.39
C LEU A 198 -1.42 1.24 -15.28
N GLY A 199 -0.85 0.03 -15.30
CA GLY A 199 -1.27 -1.10 -14.47
C GLY A 199 -1.19 -0.81 -12.96
N SER A 200 -0.28 0.08 -12.56
CA SER A 200 -0.13 0.54 -11.17
C SER A 200 -1.23 1.50 -10.69
N GLN A 201 -2.10 2.04 -11.56
CA GLN A 201 -3.08 3.06 -11.14
C GLN A 201 -4.07 2.52 -10.09
N HIS A 202 -4.58 1.30 -10.28
CA HIS A 202 -5.55 0.73 -9.36
C HIS A 202 -4.94 0.50 -7.97
N SER A 203 -3.74 -0.07 -7.92
CA SER A 203 -3.02 -0.32 -6.67
C SER A 203 -2.55 0.98 -6.01
N LEU A 204 -2.18 2.00 -6.77
CA LEU A 204 -1.90 3.34 -6.25
C LEU A 204 -3.13 3.96 -5.58
N ASN A 205 -4.29 3.90 -6.24
CA ASN A 205 -5.53 4.41 -5.67
C ASN A 205 -5.92 3.68 -4.39
N ALA A 206 -5.76 2.35 -4.35
CA ALA A 206 -5.97 1.56 -3.14
C ALA A 206 -5.00 1.99 -2.02
N ALA A 207 -3.72 2.25 -2.32
CA ALA A 207 -2.75 2.73 -1.34
C ALA A 207 -3.12 4.11 -0.76
N PHE A 208 -3.63 5.04 -1.58
CA PHE A 208 -4.17 6.31 -1.10
C PHE A 208 -5.37 6.12 -0.17
N ASP A 209 -6.29 5.23 -0.53
CA ASP A 209 -7.48 4.95 0.29
C ASP A 209 -7.10 4.30 1.63
N THR A 210 -6.13 3.39 1.62
CA THR A 210 -5.58 2.79 2.85
C THR A 210 -4.87 3.84 3.70
N THR A 211 -4.11 4.75 3.10
CA THR A 211 -3.45 5.86 3.83
C THR A 211 -4.48 6.78 4.49
N LEU A 212 -5.55 7.15 3.77
CA LEU A 212 -6.67 7.93 4.33
C LEU A 212 -7.36 7.21 5.50
N LYS A 213 -7.55 5.89 5.40
CA LYS A 213 -8.08 5.08 6.49
C LYS A 213 -7.17 5.10 7.72
N TRP A 214 -5.85 4.99 7.55
CA TRP A 214 -4.91 5.10 8.67
C TRP A 214 -4.92 6.47 9.33
N LEU A 215 -5.06 7.53 8.54
CA LEU A 215 -5.14 8.90 9.05
C LEU A 215 -6.44 9.21 9.79
N ASN A 216 -7.60 8.80 9.27
CA ASN A 216 -8.88 9.26 9.83
C ASN A 216 -10.03 8.23 9.79
N GLY A 217 -9.72 6.98 9.49
CA GLY A 217 -10.68 5.87 9.54
C GLY A 217 -10.86 5.30 10.94
N SER A 218 -12.01 4.66 11.20
CA SER A 218 -12.21 3.94 12.46
C SER A 218 -11.20 2.81 12.62
N GLU A 219 -10.69 2.63 13.84
CA GLU A 219 -9.85 1.46 14.20
C GLU A 219 -10.55 0.14 13.91
N LEU A 220 -11.89 0.10 13.98
CA LEU A 220 -12.70 -1.07 13.69
C LEU A 220 -12.83 -1.38 12.19
N TYR A 221 -12.42 -0.46 11.31
CA TYR A 221 -12.36 -0.69 9.86
C TYR A 221 -10.96 -1.05 9.37
N ILE A 222 -9.91 -0.53 10.03
CA ILE A 222 -8.53 -0.82 9.66
C ILE A 222 -8.21 -2.30 9.86
N ILE A 223 -8.55 -2.83 11.04
CA ILE A 223 -8.19 -4.20 11.42
C ILE A 223 -8.81 -5.24 10.47
N PRO A 224 -10.13 -5.20 10.18
CA PRO A 224 -10.73 -6.14 9.23
C PRO A 224 -10.17 -6.12 7.81
N ASP A 225 -9.85 -4.94 7.27
CA ASP A 225 -9.28 -4.82 5.92
C ASP A 225 -7.92 -5.51 5.85
N LEU A 226 -7.11 -5.41 6.92
CA LEU A 226 -5.79 -6.06 7.00
C LEU A 226 -5.91 -7.57 7.19
N TRP A 227 -6.96 -8.02 7.88
CA TRP A 227 -7.24 -9.44 8.01
C TRP A 227 -7.70 -10.09 6.70
N GLU A 228 -8.21 -9.36 5.71
CA GLU A 228 -8.77 -9.96 4.48
C GLU A 228 -7.78 -10.87 3.75
N ASP A 229 -6.52 -10.44 3.65
CA ASP A 229 -5.45 -11.20 3.00
C ASP A 229 -5.03 -12.42 3.82
N SER A 230 -4.85 -12.25 5.12
CA SER A 230 -4.50 -13.33 6.05
C SER A 230 -5.61 -14.37 6.13
N ILE A 231 -6.87 -13.95 6.28
CA ILE A 231 -8.04 -14.83 6.30
C ILE A 231 -8.15 -15.62 4.99
N ARG A 232 -7.89 -14.99 3.83
CA ARG A 232 -7.86 -15.68 2.53
C ARG A 232 -6.79 -16.76 2.48
N GLY A 233 -5.59 -16.48 2.99
CA GLY A 233 -4.53 -17.50 3.18
C GLY A 233 -4.98 -18.64 4.09
N ASN A 234 -5.65 -18.32 5.20
CA ASN A 234 -6.16 -19.31 6.16
C ASN A 234 -7.21 -20.23 5.54
N PHE A 235 -8.04 -19.74 4.61
CA PHE A 235 -8.97 -20.58 3.84
C PHE A 235 -8.29 -21.67 3.02
N ALA A 236 -7.07 -21.45 2.51
CA ALA A 236 -6.31 -22.48 1.80
C ALA A 236 -5.81 -23.59 2.74
N ALA A 237 -5.27 -23.22 3.92
CA ALA A 237 -4.89 -24.18 4.96
C ALA A 237 -6.11 -24.96 5.48
N TYR A 238 -7.28 -24.32 5.55
CA TYR A 238 -8.52 -25.01 5.89
C TYR A 238 -8.93 -26.07 4.87
N SER A 239 -8.82 -25.81 3.56
CA SER A 239 -9.12 -26.85 2.56
C SER A 239 -8.23 -28.07 2.71
N GLN A 240 -6.93 -27.86 2.92
CA GLN A 240 -5.96 -28.95 3.13
C GLN A 240 -6.28 -29.74 4.41
N TYR A 241 -6.70 -29.06 5.47
CA TYR A 241 -7.17 -29.70 6.69
C TYR A 241 -8.44 -30.57 6.49
N PHE A 242 -9.36 -30.15 5.62
CA PHE A 242 -10.53 -30.96 5.27
C PHE A 242 -10.15 -32.18 4.44
N ASP A 243 -9.18 -32.05 3.55
CA ASP A 243 -8.63 -33.18 2.80
C ASP A 243 -8.01 -34.23 3.75
N LEU A 244 -7.46 -33.85 4.91
CA LEU A 244 -7.00 -34.80 5.94
C LEU A 244 -8.14 -35.55 6.66
N LEU A 245 -9.32 -34.93 6.77
CA LEU A 245 -10.49 -35.54 7.42
C LEU A 245 -11.30 -36.45 6.47
N ASP A 246 -11.15 -36.27 5.17
CA ASP A 246 -11.76 -37.07 4.10
C ASP A 246 -10.75 -37.26 2.95
N PRO A 247 -9.71 -38.09 3.14
CA PRO A 247 -8.60 -38.20 2.21
C PRO A 247 -9.05 -38.65 0.82
N PRO A 248 -8.65 -37.96 -0.26
CA PRO A 248 -8.85 -38.47 -1.61
C PRO A 248 -8.20 -39.85 -1.70
N SER A 249 -8.91 -40.80 -2.30
CA SER A 249 -8.58 -42.23 -2.27
C SER A 249 -7.11 -42.50 -2.60
N GLY A 250 -6.31 -42.85 -1.59
CA GLY A 250 -4.93 -43.27 -1.74
C GLY A 250 -3.90 -42.76 -0.71
N LEU A 251 -4.23 -41.79 0.15
CA LEU A 251 -3.31 -41.32 1.20
C LEU A 251 -3.56 -42.04 2.54
N PRO A 252 -2.53 -42.68 3.15
CA PRO A 252 -2.67 -43.28 4.47
C PRO A 252 -2.61 -42.19 5.55
N THR A 253 -3.76 -41.85 6.13
CA THR A 253 -3.84 -40.95 7.31
C THR A 253 -3.90 -41.79 8.58
N SER A 254 -3.05 -41.50 9.56
CA SER A 254 -3.02 -42.24 10.83
C SER A 254 -4.27 -41.95 11.67
N GLN A 255 -4.74 -42.95 12.43
CA GLN A 255 -5.90 -42.78 13.32
C GLN A 255 -5.68 -41.68 14.38
N ALA A 256 -4.44 -41.48 14.81
CA ALA A 256 -4.06 -40.44 15.75
C ALA A 256 -4.16 -39.04 15.13
N ALA A 257 -3.71 -38.88 13.87
CA ALA A 257 -3.88 -37.62 13.13
C ALA A 257 -5.36 -37.28 12.93
N ILE A 258 -6.21 -38.27 12.60
CA ILE A 258 -7.67 -38.09 12.49
C ILE A 258 -8.28 -37.63 13.83
N GLN A 259 -7.91 -38.25 14.95
CA GLN A 259 -8.42 -37.86 16.27
C GLN A 259 -7.98 -36.46 16.70
N LEU A 260 -6.72 -36.10 16.42
CA LEU A 260 -6.21 -34.76 16.70
C LEU A 260 -6.92 -33.72 15.83
N ALA A 261 -7.11 -34.02 14.54
CA ALA A 261 -7.84 -33.16 13.62
C ALA A 261 -9.33 -33.00 14.02
N GLN A 262 -9.97 -34.05 14.52
CA GLN A 262 -11.33 -33.92 15.06
C GLN A 262 -11.38 -33.04 16.31
N SER A 263 -10.34 -33.09 17.15
CA SER A 263 -10.26 -32.34 18.41
C SER A 263 -10.01 -30.84 18.22
N ILE A 264 -9.29 -30.45 17.16
CA ILE A 264 -8.97 -29.03 16.87
C ILE A 264 -10.08 -28.34 16.05
N PHE A 265 -10.94 -29.12 15.40
CA PHE A 265 -12.04 -28.61 14.57
C PHE A 265 -12.95 -27.56 15.26
N PRO A 266 -13.31 -27.68 16.55
CA PRO A 266 -14.07 -26.64 17.24
C PRO A 266 -13.30 -25.31 17.37
N ILE A 267 -11.98 -25.36 17.62
CA ILE A 267 -11.12 -24.17 17.73
C ILE A 267 -11.09 -23.44 16.39
N ILE A 268 -10.93 -24.18 15.31
CA ILE A 268 -11.01 -23.69 13.94
C ILE A 268 -12.33 -22.94 13.69
N LYS A 269 -13.46 -23.59 14.01
CA LYS A 269 -14.79 -22.99 13.81
C LYS A 269 -14.97 -21.71 14.62
N LEU A 270 -14.49 -21.70 15.87
CA LEU A 270 -14.58 -20.53 16.74
C LEU A 270 -13.72 -19.37 16.23
N ALA A 271 -12.50 -19.63 15.77
CA ALA A 271 -11.62 -18.62 15.18
C ALA A 271 -12.25 -18.02 13.91
N LYS A 272 -12.76 -18.84 13.00
CA LYS A 272 -13.50 -18.36 11.81
C LYS A 272 -14.69 -17.50 12.20
N LEU A 273 -15.46 -17.92 13.19
CA LEU A 273 -16.62 -17.17 13.65
C LEU A 273 -16.22 -15.84 14.31
N PHE A 274 -15.12 -15.83 15.07
CA PHE A 274 -14.56 -14.64 15.69
C PHE A 274 -14.17 -13.60 14.62
N PHE A 275 -13.29 -13.97 13.69
CA PHE A 275 -12.88 -13.07 12.60
C PHE A 275 -14.06 -12.66 11.73
N ALA A 276 -14.91 -13.60 11.32
CA ALA A 276 -16.08 -13.29 10.50
C ALA A 276 -17.07 -12.35 11.21
N LYS A 277 -17.19 -12.41 12.54
CA LYS A 277 -18.06 -11.49 13.29
C LYS A 277 -17.45 -10.10 13.42
N LEU A 278 -16.14 -10.01 13.66
CA LEU A 278 -15.44 -8.74 13.80
C LEU A 278 -15.21 -8.03 12.47
N SER A 279 -15.05 -8.77 11.37
CA SER A 279 -14.96 -8.22 10.01
C SER A 279 -16.32 -7.83 9.43
N ARG A 280 -17.43 -8.02 10.15
CA ARG A 280 -18.73 -7.57 9.67
C ARG A 280 -18.74 -6.05 9.55
N LYS A 281 -18.94 -5.58 8.32
CA LYS A 281 -19.26 -4.19 8.08
C LYS A 281 -20.52 -3.84 8.91
N PRO A 282 -20.49 -2.75 9.67
CA PRO A 282 -21.61 -2.34 10.49
C PRO A 282 -22.80 -2.00 9.60
N VAL A 283 -23.98 -2.22 10.15
CA VAL A 283 -25.25 -1.99 9.46
C VAL A 283 -25.33 -0.50 9.07
N LYS A 284 -25.68 -0.23 7.80
CA LYS A 284 -25.87 1.13 7.28
C LYS A 284 -26.70 1.97 8.27
N GLY A 285 -26.14 3.11 8.68
CA GLY A 285 -26.83 4.09 9.54
C GLY A 285 -26.45 4.08 11.02
N LYS A 286 -25.58 3.17 11.49
CA LYS A 286 -25.02 3.26 12.86
C LYS A 286 -23.67 3.98 12.83
N PRO A 287 -23.48 5.06 13.62
CA PRO A 287 -22.18 5.70 13.74
C PRO A 287 -21.21 4.74 14.42
N VAL A 288 -20.04 4.56 13.80
CA VAL A 288 -18.93 3.78 14.37
C VAL A 288 -17.95 4.75 14.98
N PRO A 289 -17.51 4.55 16.23
CA PRO A 289 -16.52 5.43 16.83
C PRO A 289 -15.22 5.37 16.03
N LEU A 290 -14.57 6.52 15.84
CA LEU A 290 -13.25 6.56 15.18
C LEU A 290 -12.18 5.84 16.01
N PHE A 291 -12.28 5.98 17.33
CA PHE A 291 -11.34 5.41 18.28
C PHE A 291 -12.07 4.48 19.24
N THR A 292 -11.44 3.34 19.50
CA THR A 292 -11.82 2.43 20.58
C THR A 292 -11.08 2.80 21.86
N GLU A 293 -11.55 2.28 22.98
CA GLU A 293 -10.85 2.35 24.28
C GLU A 293 -9.68 1.35 24.37
N MET A 294 -9.31 0.68 23.27
CA MET A 294 -8.12 -0.18 23.24
C MET A 294 -6.85 0.66 23.18
N SER A 295 -5.83 0.23 23.92
CA SER A 295 -4.48 0.75 23.78
C SER A 295 -3.85 0.25 22.49
N SER A 296 -2.74 0.87 22.09
CA SER A 296 -2.01 0.46 20.90
C SER A 296 -1.53 -0.98 20.94
N GLN A 297 -1.07 -1.46 22.10
CA GLN A 297 -0.70 -2.88 22.26
C GLN A 297 -1.88 -3.80 21.95
N LYS A 298 -3.08 -3.52 22.48
CA LYS A 298 -4.28 -4.34 22.26
C LYS A 298 -4.72 -4.32 20.80
N LEU A 299 -4.70 -3.15 20.17
CA LEU A 299 -5.00 -2.99 18.74
C LEU A 299 -4.01 -3.76 17.87
N TYR A 300 -2.71 -3.70 18.22
CA TYR A 300 -1.67 -4.40 17.49
C TYR A 300 -1.78 -5.92 17.64
N SER A 301 -1.99 -6.43 18.85
CA SER A 301 -2.24 -7.87 19.08
C SER A 301 -3.50 -8.33 18.34
N LEU A 302 -4.57 -7.53 18.32
CA LEU A 302 -5.77 -7.86 17.57
C LEU A 302 -5.47 -7.91 16.05
N HIS A 303 -4.77 -6.92 15.52
CA HIS A 303 -4.32 -6.92 14.12
C HIS A 303 -3.51 -8.19 13.80
N LYS A 304 -2.49 -8.51 14.59
CA LYS A 304 -1.63 -9.68 14.37
C LYS A 304 -2.31 -11.03 14.55
N SER A 305 -3.39 -11.08 15.32
CA SER A 305 -4.06 -12.35 15.63
C SER A 305 -4.51 -13.17 14.43
N SER A 306 -4.85 -12.56 13.28
CA SER A 306 -5.24 -13.35 12.09
C SER A 306 -4.03 -14.00 11.41
N GLU A 307 -2.90 -13.29 11.35
CA GLU A 307 -1.64 -13.77 10.78
C GLU A 307 -1.10 -14.90 11.64
N GLU A 308 -0.98 -14.68 12.95
CA GLU A 308 -0.52 -15.67 13.93
C GLU A 308 -1.41 -16.92 13.93
N TYR A 309 -2.73 -16.73 13.82
CA TYR A 309 -3.67 -17.83 13.69
C TYR A 309 -3.45 -18.63 12.39
N GLY A 310 -3.16 -17.93 11.29
CA GLY A 310 -2.88 -18.54 10.00
C GLY A 310 -1.62 -19.38 9.98
N GLU A 311 -0.52 -18.83 10.49
CA GLU A 311 0.74 -19.52 10.66
C GLU A 311 0.57 -20.77 11.54
N SER A 312 -0.09 -20.62 12.68
CA SER A 312 -0.38 -21.75 13.59
C SER A 312 -1.19 -22.87 12.91
N MET A 313 -2.13 -22.50 12.03
CA MET A 313 -2.93 -23.45 11.26
C MET A 313 -2.13 -24.18 10.19
N MET A 314 -1.23 -23.46 9.50
CA MET A 314 -0.35 -24.05 8.49
C MET A 314 0.65 -25.02 9.12
N ASP A 315 1.27 -24.62 10.24
CA ASP A 315 2.18 -25.47 11.00
C ASP A 315 1.47 -26.75 11.47
N LEU A 316 0.24 -26.64 11.97
CA LEU A 316 -0.53 -27.80 12.38
C LEU A 316 -0.77 -28.77 11.22
N VAL A 317 -1.18 -28.27 10.04
CA VAL A 317 -1.40 -29.11 8.85
C VAL A 317 -0.11 -29.81 8.44
N PHE A 318 1.00 -29.07 8.39
CA PHE A 318 2.31 -29.63 8.04
C PHE A 318 2.74 -30.76 8.97
N HIS A 319 2.62 -30.58 10.29
CA HIS A 319 3.00 -31.61 11.26
C HIS A 319 2.08 -32.85 11.18
N LEU A 320 0.79 -32.67 10.88
CA LEU A 320 -0.13 -33.78 10.68
C LEU A 320 0.24 -34.59 9.42
N GLU A 321 0.58 -33.92 8.31
CA GLU A 321 1.05 -34.56 7.07
C GLU A 321 2.39 -35.30 7.25
N GLU A 322 3.36 -34.70 7.95
CA GLU A 322 4.67 -35.32 8.21
C GLU A 322 4.55 -36.56 9.10
N SER A 323 3.68 -36.50 10.12
CA SER A 323 3.40 -37.63 11.02
C SER A 323 2.81 -38.84 10.28
N ASP A 324 2.08 -38.59 9.20
CA ASP A 324 1.48 -39.62 8.35
C ASP A 324 2.50 -40.23 7.35
N LEU A 325 3.49 -39.45 6.89
CA LEU A 325 4.57 -39.92 6.00
C LEU A 325 5.66 -40.71 6.73
N HIS A 326 5.90 -40.41 8.01
CA HIS A 326 6.91 -41.04 8.84
C HIS A 326 6.33 -41.47 10.20
N PRO A 327 5.45 -42.49 10.24
CA PRO A 327 4.93 -43.00 11.50
C PRO A 327 6.11 -43.44 12.36
N HIS A 328 6.31 -42.79 13.51
CA HIS A 328 7.39 -43.13 14.43
C HIS A 328 7.44 -44.65 14.62
N THR A 329 8.52 -45.26 14.15
CA THR A 329 8.86 -46.65 14.45
C THR A 329 9.07 -46.71 15.96
N SER A 330 8.00 -47.03 16.68
CA SER A 330 8.09 -47.38 18.08
C SER A 330 8.98 -48.60 18.14
N LEU A 331 10.24 -48.39 18.53
CA LEU A 331 11.16 -49.44 18.95
C LEU A 331 10.45 -50.20 20.08
N SER A 332 9.86 -51.33 19.73
CA SER A 332 9.44 -52.35 20.67
C SER A 332 10.69 -52.92 21.32
N LEU A 333 11.09 -52.35 22.45
CA LEU A 333 11.93 -53.02 23.44
C LEU A 333 11.03 -54.00 24.20
N ILE A 334 11.02 -55.27 23.74
CA ILE A 334 11.05 -56.46 24.61
C ILE A 334 11.96 -57.48 23.94
#